data_AF-A0A9P6Z3P6-F1
#
_entry.id   AF-A0A9P6Z3P6-F1
#
_cell.length_a   1.000
_cell.length_b   1.000
_cell.length_c   1.000
_cell.angle_alpha   90.00
_cell.angle_beta   90.00
_cell.angle_gamma   90.00
#
_symmetry.space_group_name_H-M   'P 1'
#
loop_
_entity.id
_entity.type
_entity.pdbx_description
1 polymer ?
#
loop_
_entity_poly.entity_id
_entity_poly.type
_entity_poly.pdbx_seq_one_letter_code
_entity_poly.pdbx_strand_id
1 'polypeptide(L)'
;MAKAIKKAKVEEDSNAIPENAQTIVIEKEVEEGDELGEVAALLESAIEKLEENPVEALALLRGTIHESDQILRKWKSEESLPAFFYYNYGVALYELGRLMEDEEFEPYLDAAEERLEDGLKQLKEDDKELYSKAHLALCKVWFAKAASQVSEDDTVSDLAIRALDAADKIVDELPSKVVVELADIVQNHGALYSSLESRNKFITWAKKTLEKILKEEPNNAQALYVLGLCKLQVAHYYLDNLNEEEEEEEEKIKLSEEEEKAYEAIIESKKNLESARKAFLEQDKLMPQVLADLAEVHLNEANLVLGEERQNKVYEQAINAIKEAQKLIDEKKLDYELPEGLIAFLAEYEEEQ
;
A
#
# COMPACT_ATOMS: atom_id res chain seq x y z
N MET A 1 29.24 59.81 -15.49
CA MET A 1 29.41 59.76 -14.02
C MET A 1 28.39 58.78 -13.45
N ALA A 2 28.82 57.56 -13.16
CA ALA A 2 27.96 56.50 -12.65
C ALA A 2 27.95 56.55 -11.10
N LYS A 3 26.77 56.64 -10.49
CA LYS A 3 26.60 56.63 -9.03
C LYS A 3 26.60 55.18 -8.54
N ALA A 4 27.54 54.86 -7.65
CA ALA A 4 27.60 53.61 -6.91
C ALA A 4 26.41 53.49 -5.95
N ILE A 5 25.64 52.42 -6.08
CA ILE A 5 24.61 52.01 -5.13
C ILE A 5 25.26 51.03 -4.15
N LYS A 6 25.27 51.40 -2.86
CA LYS A 6 25.73 50.57 -1.75
C LYS A 6 24.84 49.32 -1.66
N LYS A 7 25.45 48.13 -1.71
CA LYS A 7 24.82 46.88 -1.25
C LYS A 7 24.50 47.00 0.24
N ALA A 8 23.23 46.89 0.59
CA ALA A 8 22.80 46.68 1.96
C ALA A 8 23.20 45.25 2.37
N LYS A 9 23.84 45.15 3.52
CA LYS A 9 24.22 43.90 4.17
C LYS A 9 22.95 43.37 4.82
N VAL A 10 22.43 42.24 4.33
CA VAL A 10 21.40 41.48 5.04
C VAL A 10 22.11 40.83 6.22
N GLU A 11 21.72 41.19 7.43
CA GLU A 11 22.11 40.49 8.64
C GLU A 11 21.40 39.14 8.60
N GLU A 12 22.16 38.06 8.45
CA GLU A 12 21.69 36.70 8.70
C GLU A 12 21.36 36.60 10.19
N ASP A 13 20.10 36.32 10.47
CA ASP A 13 19.58 36.04 11.80
C ASP A 13 20.21 34.72 12.27
N SER A 14 21.26 34.80 13.07
CA SER A 14 22.10 33.67 13.48
C SER A 14 21.45 32.76 14.54
N ASN A 15 20.12 32.69 14.58
CA ASN A 15 19.33 31.94 15.55
C ASN A 15 18.26 31.04 14.92
N ALA A 16 18.31 30.79 13.61
CA ALA A 16 17.49 29.74 13.01
C ALA A 16 18.05 28.37 13.44
N ILE A 17 17.30 27.68 14.29
CA ILE A 17 17.51 26.25 14.58
C ILE A 17 17.36 25.54 13.22
N PRO A 18 18.34 24.72 12.79
CA PRO A 18 18.21 23.92 11.57
C PRO A 18 16.92 23.11 11.62
N GLU A 19 16.18 23.02 10.52
CA GLU A 19 14.90 22.28 10.41
C GLU A 19 15.01 20.80 10.89
N ASN A 20 16.24 20.30 10.88
CA ASN A 20 16.71 19.00 11.31
C ASN A 20 17.11 18.89 12.80
N ALA A 21 16.86 19.92 13.63
CA ALA A 21 17.15 19.90 15.07
C ALA A 21 15.87 20.02 15.93
N GLN A 22 14.83 19.29 15.55
CA GLN A 22 13.63 19.13 16.37
C GLN A 22 13.90 18.10 17.47
N THR A 23 13.75 18.48 18.74
CA THR A 23 13.82 17.54 19.86
C THR A 23 12.62 16.61 19.80
N ILE A 24 12.88 15.35 19.45
CA ILE A 24 11.87 14.30 19.41
C ILE A 24 11.61 13.86 20.85
N VAL A 25 10.36 13.96 21.31
CA VAL A 25 9.96 13.46 22.61
C VAL A 25 9.55 12.00 22.45
N ILE A 26 10.33 11.09 23.03
CA ILE A 26 9.97 9.67 23.15
C ILE A 26 9.00 9.56 24.32
N GLU A 27 7.79 9.05 24.08
CA GLU A 27 6.77 8.88 25.13
C GLU A 27 7.02 7.64 26.01
N LYS A 28 7.89 6.72 25.57
CA LYS A 28 8.23 5.46 26.26
C LYS A 28 9.44 5.63 27.19
N GLU A 29 9.35 5.03 28.38
CA GLU A 29 10.47 4.99 29.34
C GLU A 29 11.57 4.04 28.82
N VAL A 30 12.77 4.57 28.60
CA VAL A 30 13.98 3.80 28.26
C VAL A 30 14.99 3.96 29.39
N GLU A 31 15.71 2.89 29.74
CA GLU A 31 16.76 2.96 30.77
C GLU A 31 17.90 3.88 30.31
N GLU A 32 18.36 4.77 31.19
CA GLU A 32 19.43 5.72 30.88
C GLU A 32 20.72 4.99 30.46
N GLY A 33 21.12 5.15 29.20
CA GLY A 33 22.30 4.52 28.61
C GLY A 33 22.03 3.25 27.79
N ASP A 34 20.77 2.83 27.62
CA ASP A 34 20.38 1.78 26.69
C ASP A 34 20.17 2.31 25.26
N GLU A 35 21.27 2.61 24.57
CA GLU A 35 21.26 3.14 23.18
C GLU A 35 20.46 2.21 22.23
N LEU A 36 20.41 0.89 22.46
CA LEU A 36 19.67 -0.05 21.62
C LEU A 36 18.16 -0.01 21.90
N GLY A 37 17.77 0.13 23.17
CA GLY A 37 16.39 0.35 23.58
C GLY A 37 15.83 1.67 23.05
N GLU A 38 16.65 2.72 22.99
CA GLU A 38 16.26 4.03 22.42
C GLU A 38 15.92 3.91 20.92
N VAL A 39 16.74 3.19 20.14
CA VAL A 39 16.46 2.92 18.71
C VAL A 39 15.14 2.17 18.53
N ALA A 40 14.89 1.15 19.37
CA ALA A 40 13.64 0.40 19.31
C ALA A 40 12.42 1.27 19.64
N ALA A 41 12.50 2.07 20.71
CA ALA A 41 11.43 2.97 21.11
C ALA A 41 11.12 4.03 20.05
N LEU A 42 12.15 4.60 19.42
CA LEU A 42 11.99 5.55 18.31
C LEU A 42 11.25 4.92 17.13
N LEU A 43 11.63 3.70 16.73
CA LEU A 43 10.94 3.01 15.64
C LEU A 43 9.50 2.69 16.01
N GLU A 44 9.24 2.14 17.20
CA GLU A 44 7.87 1.80 17.60
C GLU A 44 6.96 3.03 17.58
N SER A 45 7.44 4.17 18.10
CA SER A 45 6.71 5.44 18.02
C SER A 45 6.54 5.91 16.57
N ALA A 46 7.52 5.68 15.69
CA ALA A 46 7.38 5.99 14.27
C ALA A 46 6.26 5.15 13.62
N ILE A 47 6.23 3.85 13.86
CA ILE A 47 5.23 2.94 13.30
C ILE A 47 3.83 3.28 13.81
N GLU A 48 3.67 3.59 15.10
CA GLU A 48 2.40 4.08 15.65
C GLU A 48 1.93 5.35 14.93
N LYS A 49 2.86 6.27 14.64
CA LYS A 49 2.56 7.52 13.91
C LYS A 49 2.27 7.33 12.43
N LEU A 50 2.80 6.29 11.78
CA LEU A 50 2.51 6.01 10.36
C LEU A 50 1.01 5.79 10.11
N GLU A 51 0.27 5.25 11.07
CA GLU A 51 -1.17 5.01 10.93
C GLU A 51 -2.01 6.30 11.08
N GLU A 52 -1.50 7.31 11.77
CA GLU A 52 -2.25 8.53 12.12
C GLU A 52 -1.81 9.77 11.33
N ASN A 53 -0.49 9.97 11.21
CA ASN A 53 0.12 11.12 10.56
C ASN A 53 1.52 10.75 10.01
N PRO A 54 1.60 10.25 8.76
CA PRO A 54 2.86 9.83 8.15
C PRO A 54 3.95 10.91 8.12
N VAL A 55 3.57 12.20 8.07
CA VAL A 55 4.53 13.32 8.06
C VAL A 55 5.23 13.45 9.41
N GLU A 56 4.53 13.23 10.52
CA GLU A 56 5.13 13.22 11.86
C GLU A 56 6.08 12.02 12.06
N ALA A 57 5.82 10.90 11.39
CA ALA A 57 6.69 9.72 11.45
C ALA A 57 8.08 9.97 10.84
N LEU A 58 8.21 10.88 9.85
CA LEU A 58 9.48 11.19 9.19
C LEU A 58 10.59 11.59 10.17
N ALA A 59 10.27 12.43 11.16
CA ALA A 59 11.24 12.87 12.16
C ALA A 59 11.74 11.69 13.01
N LEU A 60 10.82 10.83 13.45
CA LEU A 60 11.11 9.65 14.24
C LEU A 60 11.99 8.65 13.46
N LEU A 61 11.64 8.38 12.19
CA LEU A 61 12.40 7.50 11.31
C LEU A 61 13.84 8.01 11.07
N ARG A 62 14.00 9.32 10.82
CA ARG A 62 15.32 9.95 10.71
C ARG A 62 16.10 9.82 12.02
N GLY A 63 15.45 10.01 13.16
CA GLY A 63 16.03 9.82 14.49
C GLY A 63 16.56 8.39 14.68
N THR A 64 15.74 7.38 14.36
CA THR A 64 16.12 5.96 14.41
C THR A 64 17.36 5.65 13.57
N ILE A 65 17.42 6.17 12.35
CA ILE A 65 18.56 5.99 11.44
C ILE A 65 19.82 6.68 12.00
N HIS A 66 19.69 7.94 12.46
CA HIS A 66 20.83 8.71 12.97
C HIS A 66 21.44 8.06 14.21
N GLU A 67 20.61 7.57 15.13
CA GLU A 67 21.10 6.87 16.32
C GLU A 67 21.69 5.50 15.95
N SER A 68 21.07 4.77 15.01
CA SER A 68 21.63 3.51 14.51
C SER A 68 23.03 3.70 13.89
N ASP A 69 23.21 4.74 13.09
CA ASP A 69 24.50 5.13 12.53
C ASP A 69 25.51 5.54 13.60
N GLN A 70 25.06 6.24 14.64
CA GLN A 70 25.90 6.62 15.77
C GLN A 70 26.41 5.38 16.52
N ILE A 71 25.53 4.42 16.80
CA ILE A 71 25.87 3.15 17.43
C ILE A 71 26.88 2.40 16.58
N LEU A 72 26.64 2.24 15.27
CA LEU A 72 27.58 1.56 14.36
C LEU A 72 28.97 2.20 14.34
N ARG A 73 29.06 3.54 14.38
CA ARG A 73 30.36 4.25 14.43
C ARG A 73 31.08 4.08 15.78
N LYS A 74 30.33 3.98 16.88
CA LYS A 74 30.89 3.81 18.23
C LYS A 74 31.19 2.35 18.56
N TRP A 75 30.57 1.41 17.85
CA TRP A 75 30.69 -0.01 18.12
C TRP A 75 32.10 -0.51 17.84
N LYS A 76 32.84 -0.81 18.91
CA LYS A 76 34.23 -1.29 18.87
C LYS A 76 34.36 -2.76 19.24
N SER A 77 33.24 -3.45 19.47
CA SER A 77 33.25 -4.87 19.80
C SER A 77 33.61 -5.69 18.55
N GLU A 78 34.28 -6.83 18.77
CA GLU A 78 34.42 -7.86 17.74
C GLU A 78 33.12 -8.65 17.55
N GLU A 79 32.20 -8.56 18.52
CA GLU A 79 30.87 -9.16 18.42
C GLU A 79 29.96 -8.30 17.55
N SER A 80 29.18 -8.94 16.69
CA SER A 80 28.12 -8.28 15.93
C SER A 80 27.04 -7.72 16.85
N LEU A 81 26.37 -6.66 16.40
CA LEU A 81 25.17 -6.15 17.05
C LEU A 81 24.05 -7.22 17.04
N PRO A 82 23.10 -7.16 17.98
CA PRO A 82 22.01 -8.12 18.03
C PRO A 82 21.05 -7.98 16.84
N ALA A 83 20.37 -9.05 16.46
CA ALA A 83 19.45 -9.08 15.31
C ALA A 83 18.38 -7.98 15.35
N PHE A 84 17.82 -7.67 16.53
CA PHE A 84 16.77 -6.66 16.65
C PHE A 84 17.25 -5.25 16.30
N PHE A 85 18.53 -4.92 16.51
CA PHE A 85 19.12 -3.65 16.09
C PHE A 85 19.03 -3.48 14.58
N TYR A 86 19.49 -4.51 13.86
CA TYR A 86 19.49 -4.53 12.40
C TYR A 86 18.07 -4.51 11.82
N TYR A 87 17.14 -5.22 12.47
CA TYR A 87 15.72 -5.14 12.14
C TYR A 87 15.19 -3.70 12.25
N ASN A 88 15.40 -3.05 13.40
CA ASN A 88 14.90 -1.69 13.61
C ASN A 88 15.50 -0.71 12.60
N TYR A 89 16.80 -0.83 12.33
CA TYR A 89 17.47 0.04 11.37
C TYR A 89 16.96 -0.21 9.93
N GLY A 90 16.86 -1.48 9.51
CA GLY A 90 16.37 -1.83 8.18
C GLY A 90 14.93 -1.39 7.91
N VAL A 91 14.04 -1.56 8.89
CA VAL A 91 12.65 -1.07 8.80
C VAL A 91 12.62 0.46 8.71
N ALA A 92 13.40 1.16 9.53
CA ALA A 92 13.43 2.62 9.49
C ALA A 92 13.91 3.15 8.13
N LEU A 93 14.92 2.52 7.52
CA LEU A 93 15.39 2.85 6.17
C LEU A 93 14.30 2.66 5.11
N TYR A 94 13.61 1.51 5.15
CA TYR A 94 12.52 1.21 4.21
C TYR A 94 11.37 2.21 4.34
N GLU A 95 10.86 2.43 5.56
CA GLU A 95 9.73 3.31 5.81
C GLU A 95 10.07 4.78 5.51
N LEU A 96 11.30 5.23 5.82
CA LEU A 96 11.74 6.57 5.46
C LEU A 96 11.80 6.72 3.94
N GLY A 97 12.47 5.80 3.24
CA GLY A 97 12.62 5.86 1.79
C GLY A 97 11.27 5.91 1.06
N ARG A 98 10.27 5.18 1.56
CA ARG A 98 8.92 5.17 0.96
C ARG A 98 8.19 6.51 1.10
N LEU A 99 8.48 7.28 2.15
CA LEU A 99 7.79 8.55 2.43
C LEU A 99 8.52 9.78 1.85
N MET A 100 9.75 9.62 1.36
CA MET A 100 10.52 10.72 0.80
C MET A 100 10.14 10.94 -0.68
N GLU A 101 9.44 12.03 -0.97
CA GLU A 101 9.02 12.36 -2.34
C GLU A 101 10.15 12.93 -3.22
N ASP A 102 11.16 13.55 -2.60
CA ASP A 102 12.25 14.27 -3.30
C ASP A 102 13.54 13.44 -3.48
N GLU A 103 13.58 12.20 -2.99
CA GLU A 103 14.78 11.34 -3.01
C GLU A 103 14.53 10.03 -3.76
N GLU A 104 15.59 9.47 -4.35
CA GLU A 104 15.50 8.15 -5.00
C GLU A 104 15.24 7.07 -3.93
N PHE A 105 14.22 6.24 -4.13
CA PHE A 105 13.87 5.18 -3.19
C PHE A 105 14.84 3.99 -3.23
N GLU A 106 15.46 3.69 -4.38
CA GLU A 106 16.30 2.51 -4.58
C GLU A 106 17.49 2.41 -3.60
N PRO A 107 18.27 3.49 -3.33
CA PRO A 107 19.33 3.44 -2.31
C PRO A 107 18.84 3.07 -0.90
N TYR A 108 17.63 3.49 -0.52
CA TYR A 108 17.02 3.12 0.75
C TYR A 108 16.63 1.65 0.77
N LEU A 109 16.12 1.12 -0.34
CA LEU A 109 15.79 -0.30 -0.49
C LEU A 109 17.03 -1.20 -0.37
N ASP A 110 18.12 -0.83 -1.02
CA ASP A 110 19.40 -1.53 -0.93
C ASP A 110 19.94 -1.54 0.50
N ALA A 111 19.94 -0.38 1.16
CA ALA A 111 20.41 -0.27 2.54
C ALA A 111 19.49 -1.05 3.51
N ALA A 112 18.17 -0.99 3.33
CA ALA A 112 17.22 -1.73 4.14
C ALA A 112 17.40 -3.25 3.98
N GLU A 113 17.55 -3.74 2.75
CA GLU A 113 17.83 -5.16 2.47
C GLU A 113 19.11 -5.61 3.18
N GLU A 114 20.22 -4.89 3.00
CA GLU A 114 21.51 -5.22 3.63
C GLU A 114 21.37 -5.34 5.16
N ARG A 115 20.73 -4.35 5.80
CA ARG A 115 20.55 -4.36 7.26
C ARG A 115 19.65 -5.50 7.70
N LEU A 116 18.52 -5.74 7.04
CA LEU A 116 17.62 -6.84 7.41
C LEU A 116 18.28 -8.22 7.22
N GLU A 117 19.06 -8.41 6.15
CA GLU A 117 19.82 -9.64 5.93
C GLU A 117 20.93 -9.84 6.98
N ASP A 118 21.60 -8.77 7.40
CA ASP A 118 22.54 -8.82 8.52
C ASP A 118 21.84 -9.22 9.83
N GLY A 119 20.64 -8.69 10.08
CA GLY A 119 19.81 -9.08 11.20
C GLY A 119 19.48 -10.58 11.20
N LEU A 120 19.08 -11.12 10.05
CA LEU A 120 18.81 -12.55 9.90
C LEU A 120 20.05 -13.43 10.15
N LYS A 121 21.26 -12.98 9.78
CA LYS A 121 22.51 -13.71 10.09
C LYS A 121 22.82 -13.76 11.58
N GLN A 122 22.37 -12.77 12.35
CA GLN A 122 22.56 -12.70 13.81
C GLN A 122 21.39 -13.30 14.60
N LEU A 123 20.35 -13.77 13.92
CA LEU A 123 19.15 -14.27 14.56
C LEU A 123 19.41 -15.63 15.22
N LYS A 124 18.89 -15.78 16.44
CA LYS A 124 18.93 -17.06 17.16
C LYS A 124 17.75 -17.93 16.72
N GLU A 125 17.96 -19.25 16.65
CA GLU A 125 16.95 -20.20 16.15
C GLU A 125 15.62 -20.19 16.94
N ASP A 126 15.61 -19.67 18.17
CA ASP A 126 14.44 -19.62 19.05
C ASP A 126 13.61 -18.34 18.92
N ASP A 127 14.13 -17.28 18.27
CA ASP A 127 13.43 -16.00 18.13
C ASP A 127 12.55 -15.98 16.87
N LYS A 128 11.48 -16.79 16.92
CA LYS A 128 10.52 -16.90 15.82
C LYS A 128 9.78 -15.60 15.53
N GLU A 129 9.48 -14.80 16.54
CA GLU A 129 8.75 -13.55 16.33
C GLU A 129 9.60 -12.57 15.51
N LEU A 130 10.86 -12.38 15.89
CA LEU A 130 11.75 -11.51 15.13
C LEU A 130 12.08 -12.11 13.75
N TYR A 131 12.15 -13.44 13.63
CA TYR A 131 12.26 -14.13 12.33
C TYR A 131 11.14 -13.70 11.37
N SER A 132 9.87 -13.87 11.79
CA SER A 132 8.72 -13.55 10.93
C SER A 132 8.65 -12.04 10.65
N LYS A 133 8.97 -11.18 11.62
CA LYS A 133 9.02 -9.71 11.43
C LYS A 133 10.09 -9.28 10.43
N ALA A 134 11.32 -9.80 10.56
CA ALA A 134 12.41 -9.48 9.66
C ALA A 134 12.15 -9.98 8.23
N HIS A 135 11.61 -11.20 8.09
CA HIS A 135 11.22 -11.71 6.79
C HIS A 135 10.05 -10.92 6.16
N LEU A 136 9.07 -10.51 6.96
CA LEU A 136 8.00 -9.64 6.47
C LEU A 136 8.56 -8.32 5.92
N ALA A 137 9.48 -7.68 6.66
CA ALA A 137 10.13 -6.46 6.21
C ALA A 137 10.92 -6.68 4.91
N LEU A 138 11.65 -7.79 4.79
CA LEU A 138 12.34 -8.17 3.56
C LEU A 138 11.38 -8.41 2.39
N CYS A 139 10.24 -9.06 2.61
CA CYS A 139 9.22 -9.21 1.56
C CYS A 139 8.77 -7.86 1.02
N LYS A 140 8.50 -6.88 1.91
CA LYS A 140 8.13 -5.51 1.51
C LYS A 140 9.22 -4.84 0.67
N VAL A 141 10.48 -4.97 1.10
CA VAL A 141 11.64 -4.45 0.36
C VAL A 141 11.77 -5.13 -1.01
N TRP A 142 11.70 -6.46 -1.07
CA TRP A 142 11.86 -7.20 -2.32
C TRP A 142 10.71 -6.97 -3.30
N PHE A 143 9.47 -6.81 -2.85
CA PHE A 143 8.38 -6.41 -3.74
C PHE A 143 8.58 -4.98 -4.27
N ALA A 144 8.98 -4.04 -3.42
CA ALA A 144 9.28 -2.67 -3.87
C ALA A 144 10.42 -2.63 -4.91
N LYS A 145 11.50 -3.38 -4.68
CA LYS A 145 12.61 -3.51 -5.65
C LYS A 145 12.20 -4.27 -6.92
N ALA A 146 11.31 -5.26 -6.80
CA ALA A 146 10.84 -5.99 -7.96
C ALA A 146 9.91 -5.15 -8.83
N ALA A 147 9.17 -4.19 -8.24
CA ALA A 147 8.29 -3.30 -8.98
C ALA A 147 9.05 -2.46 -10.02
N SER A 148 10.26 -2.00 -9.69
CA SER A 148 11.13 -1.27 -10.63
C SER A 148 11.75 -2.15 -11.73
N GLN A 149 11.60 -3.47 -11.63
CA GLN A 149 12.12 -4.45 -12.60
C GLN A 149 11.04 -4.97 -13.54
N VAL A 150 9.78 -4.59 -13.35
CA VAL A 150 8.69 -4.98 -14.26
C VAL A 150 8.97 -4.32 -15.61
N SER A 151 9.01 -5.15 -16.64
CA SER A 151 9.45 -4.78 -17.99
C SER A 151 8.33 -5.05 -19.00
N GLU A 152 8.42 -4.46 -20.20
CA GLU A 152 7.45 -4.66 -21.28
C GLU A 152 7.36 -6.13 -21.75
N ASP A 153 8.41 -6.93 -21.53
CA ASP A 153 8.38 -8.37 -21.82
C ASP A 153 7.55 -9.19 -20.82
N ASP A 154 7.03 -8.53 -19.79
CA ASP A 154 6.15 -9.06 -18.76
C ASP A 154 6.72 -10.25 -17.97
N THR A 155 8.06 -10.38 -17.97
CA THR A 155 8.74 -11.47 -17.26
C THR A 155 8.74 -11.21 -15.76
N VAL A 156 8.23 -12.19 -14.99
CA VAL A 156 8.30 -12.13 -13.52
C VAL A 156 9.75 -12.27 -13.05
N SER A 157 10.26 -11.25 -12.36
CA SER A 157 11.64 -11.25 -11.87
C SER A 157 11.89 -12.30 -10.79
N ASP A 158 13.13 -12.81 -10.72
CA ASP A 158 13.56 -13.74 -9.66
C ASP A 158 13.37 -13.12 -8.26
N LEU A 159 13.47 -11.80 -8.16
CA LEU A 159 13.26 -11.07 -6.90
C LEU A 159 11.80 -11.10 -6.46
N ALA A 160 10.85 -10.95 -7.39
CA ALA A 160 9.43 -11.07 -7.08
C ALA A 160 9.07 -12.51 -6.63
N ILE A 161 9.67 -13.52 -7.27
CA ILE A 161 9.51 -14.91 -6.85
C ILE A 161 10.10 -15.15 -5.46
N ARG A 162 11.32 -14.64 -5.19
CA ARG A 162 11.95 -14.70 -3.86
C ARG A 162 11.06 -14.07 -2.79
N ALA A 163 10.45 -12.93 -3.09
CA ALA A 163 9.53 -12.24 -2.17
C ALA A 163 8.28 -13.08 -1.86
N LEU A 164 7.66 -13.65 -2.89
CA LEU A 164 6.48 -14.49 -2.73
C LEU A 164 6.78 -15.78 -1.95
N ASP A 165 7.91 -16.44 -2.23
CA ASP A 165 8.35 -17.63 -1.52
C ASP A 165 8.66 -17.37 -0.04
N ALA A 166 9.18 -16.18 0.27
CA ALA A 166 9.41 -15.76 1.65
C ALA A 166 8.10 -15.44 2.37
N ALA A 167 7.16 -14.78 1.70
CA ALA A 167 5.81 -14.52 2.21
C ALA A 167 5.08 -15.83 2.57
N ASP A 168 5.12 -16.83 1.68
CA ASP A 168 4.46 -18.12 1.88
C ASP A 168 4.99 -18.89 3.11
N LYS A 169 6.27 -18.72 3.44
CA LYS A 169 6.89 -19.39 4.59
C LYS A 169 6.45 -18.81 5.93
N ILE A 170 6.17 -17.51 5.98
CA ILE A 170 5.87 -16.81 7.24
C ILE A 170 4.38 -16.55 7.46
N VAL A 171 3.56 -16.65 6.41
CA VAL A 171 2.15 -16.21 6.44
C VAL A 171 1.34 -16.87 7.56
N ASP A 172 1.61 -18.13 7.87
CA ASP A 172 0.90 -18.89 8.90
C ASP A 172 1.31 -18.52 10.33
N GLU A 173 2.41 -17.78 10.51
CA GLU A 173 2.90 -17.30 11.82
C GLU A 173 2.49 -15.85 12.11
N LEU A 174 1.91 -15.15 11.12
CA LEU A 174 1.57 -13.74 11.21
C LEU A 174 0.12 -13.51 11.67
N PRO A 175 -0.17 -12.42 12.41
CA PRO A 175 -1.54 -12.01 12.73
C PRO A 175 -2.35 -11.68 11.46
N SER A 176 -3.66 -11.94 11.49
CA SER A 176 -4.56 -11.71 10.35
C SER A 176 -4.45 -10.30 9.75
N LYS A 177 -4.37 -9.25 10.58
CA LYS A 177 -4.17 -7.85 10.11
C LYS A 177 -2.95 -7.74 9.18
N VAL A 178 -1.83 -8.28 9.62
CA VAL A 178 -0.54 -8.22 8.91
C VAL A 178 -0.58 -9.07 7.65
N VAL A 179 -1.22 -10.25 7.70
CA VAL A 179 -1.39 -11.11 6.53
C VAL A 179 -2.24 -10.44 5.46
N VAL A 180 -3.29 -9.70 5.85
CA VAL A 180 -4.13 -8.95 4.91
C VAL A 180 -3.34 -7.83 4.23
N GLU A 181 -2.53 -7.07 4.99
CA GLU A 181 -1.63 -6.06 4.42
C GLU A 181 -0.62 -6.67 3.44
N LEU A 182 -0.04 -7.83 3.78
CA LEU A 182 0.87 -8.54 2.89
C LEU A 182 0.17 -9.04 1.62
N ALA A 183 -1.05 -9.57 1.72
CA ALA A 183 -1.86 -9.96 0.57
C ALA A 183 -2.18 -8.77 -0.35
N ASP A 184 -2.42 -7.60 0.22
CA ASP A 184 -2.64 -6.38 -0.55
C ASP A 184 -1.38 -5.94 -1.32
N ILE A 185 -0.21 -5.97 -0.68
CA ILE A 185 1.07 -5.70 -1.36
C ILE A 185 1.30 -6.69 -2.50
N VAL A 186 1.05 -7.98 -2.25
CA VAL A 186 1.26 -9.04 -3.24
C VAL A 186 0.33 -8.85 -4.45
N GLN A 187 -0.97 -8.59 -4.24
CA GLN A 187 -1.91 -8.41 -5.36
C GLN A 187 -1.60 -7.14 -6.17
N ASN A 188 -1.24 -6.03 -5.50
CA ASN A 188 -0.81 -4.80 -6.16
C ASN A 188 0.47 -5.00 -6.99
N HIS A 189 1.45 -5.77 -6.48
CA HIS A 189 2.62 -6.15 -7.28
C HIS A 189 2.22 -6.96 -8.52
N GLY A 190 1.26 -7.87 -8.38
CA GLY A 190 0.66 -8.58 -9.50
C GLY A 190 0.09 -7.63 -10.55
N ALA A 191 -0.51 -6.50 -10.15
CA ALA A 191 -1.18 -5.56 -11.06
C ALA A 191 -0.23 -4.82 -12.00
N LEU A 192 1.07 -4.81 -11.70
CA LEU A 192 2.08 -4.20 -12.54
C LEU A 192 2.30 -4.96 -13.86
N TYR A 193 1.98 -6.25 -13.89
CA TYR A 193 2.16 -7.09 -15.07
C TYR A 193 1.00 -6.91 -16.05
N SER A 194 1.25 -7.05 -17.35
CA SER A 194 0.22 -6.89 -18.39
C SER A 194 -0.53 -8.20 -18.67
N SER A 195 0.15 -9.35 -18.65
CA SER A 195 -0.47 -10.65 -18.93
C SER A 195 -1.10 -11.26 -17.69
N LEU A 196 -2.20 -12.01 -17.90
CA LEU A 196 -2.82 -12.76 -16.82
C LEU A 196 -1.89 -13.86 -16.28
N GLU A 197 -1.03 -14.45 -17.12
CA GLU A 197 -0.10 -15.51 -16.68
C GLU A 197 0.86 -14.99 -15.60
N SER A 198 1.45 -13.83 -15.82
CA SER A 198 2.36 -13.18 -14.85
C SER A 198 1.63 -12.67 -13.62
N ARG A 199 0.42 -12.08 -13.79
CA ARG A 199 -0.46 -11.67 -12.67
C ARG A 199 -0.85 -12.83 -11.76
N ASN A 200 -1.18 -13.98 -12.34
CA ASN A 200 -1.96 -15.02 -11.68
C ASN A 200 -1.27 -15.63 -10.44
N LYS A 201 0.06 -15.70 -10.41
CA LYS A 201 0.80 -16.23 -9.25
C LYS A 201 0.54 -15.42 -7.99
N PHE A 202 0.56 -14.09 -8.13
CA PHE A 202 0.39 -13.16 -7.02
C PHE A 202 -1.08 -13.07 -6.59
N ILE A 203 -2.00 -12.90 -7.57
CA ILE A 203 -3.44 -12.84 -7.30
C ILE A 203 -3.92 -14.15 -6.65
N THR A 204 -3.50 -15.31 -7.16
CA THR A 204 -3.90 -16.61 -6.58
C THR A 204 -3.39 -16.78 -5.16
N TRP A 205 -2.15 -16.37 -4.89
CA TRP A 205 -1.60 -16.41 -3.53
C TRP A 205 -2.41 -15.52 -2.59
N ALA A 206 -2.63 -14.25 -2.96
CA ALA A 206 -3.40 -13.29 -2.16
C ALA A 206 -4.82 -13.80 -1.89
N LYS A 207 -5.55 -14.24 -2.93
CA LYS A 207 -6.91 -14.80 -2.79
C LYS A 207 -6.95 -15.97 -1.83
N LYS A 208 -6.07 -16.96 -2.00
CA LYS A 208 -6.03 -18.17 -1.15
C LYS A 208 -5.79 -17.81 0.33
N THR A 209 -4.88 -16.87 0.57
CA THR A 209 -4.53 -16.38 1.90
C THR A 209 -5.71 -15.64 2.55
N LEU A 210 -6.36 -14.74 1.81
CA LEU A 210 -7.53 -13.98 2.28
C LEU A 210 -8.74 -14.88 2.54
N GLU A 211 -9.00 -15.84 1.65
CA GLU A 211 -10.06 -16.84 1.82
C GLU A 211 -9.83 -17.73 3.06
N LYS A 212 -8.57 -18.01 3.41
CA LYS A 212 -8.24 -18.72 4.65
C LYS A 212 -8.64 -17.89 5.87
N ILE A 213 -8.29 -16.60 5.89
CA ILE A 213 -8.67 -15.68 6.97
C ILE A 213 -10.19 -15.58 7.07
N LEU A 214 -10.90 -15.38 5.96
CA LEU A 214 -12.36 -15.20 5.95
C LEU A 214 -13.14 -16.45 6.37
N LYS A 215 -12.52 -17.64 6.36
CA LYS A 215 -13.14 -18.84 6.97
C LYS A 215 -13.21 -18.74 8.49
N GLU A 216 -12.22 -18.11 9.11
CA GLU A 216 -12.11 -17.96 10.57
C GLU A 216 -12.71 -16.63 11.04
N GLU A 217 -12.58 -15.58 10.23
CA GLU A 217 -13.04 -14.22 10.48
C GLU A 217 -13.94 -13.72 9.33
N PRO A 218 -15.19 -14.20 9.19
CA PRO A 218 -16.03 -13.89 8.02
C PRO A 218 -16.38 -12.42 7.82
N ASN A 219 -16.28 -11.62 8.88
CA ASN A 219 -16.58 -10.18 8.87
C ASN A 219 -15.31 -9.31 8.93
N ASN A 220 -14.13 -9.87 8.64
CA ASN A 220 -12.90 -9.09 8.54
C ASN A 220 -13.00 -8.13 7.34
N ALA A 221 -13.27 -6.85 7.64
CA ALA A 221 -13.60 -5.84 6.64
C ALA A 221 -12.45 -5.63 5.62
N GLN A 222 -11.21 -5.56 6.11
CA GLN A 222 -10.04 -5.39 5.24
C GLN A 222 -9.83 -6.64 4.38
N ALA A 223 -9.98 -7.85 4.93
CA ALA A 223 -9.81 -9.08 4.14
C ALA A 223 -10.87 -9.20 3.02
N LEU A 224 -12.13 -8.83 3.32
CA LEU A 224 -13.19 -8.75 2.30
C LEU A 224 -12.87 -7.73 1.22
N TYR A 225 -12.38 -6.56 1.63
CA TYR A 225 -12.03 -5.48 0.72
C TYR A 225 -10.92 -5.88 -0.24
N VAL A 226 -9.77 -6.34 0.28
CA VAL A 226 -8.63 -6.77 -0.55
C VAL A 226 -9.00 -7.97 -1.43
N LEU A 227 -9.86 -8.88 -0.97
CA LEU A 227 -10.36 -9.98 -1.81
C LEU A 227 -11.26 -9.47 -2.95
N GLY A 228 -12.01 -8.39 -2.72
CA GLY A 228 -12.73 -7.66 -3.77
C GLY A 228 -11.76 -7.11 -4.81
N LEU A 229 -10.74 -6.37 -4.38
CA LEU A 229 -9.72 -5.79 -5.27
C LEU A 229 -8.99 -6.85 -6.11
N CYS A 230 -8.61 -7.98 -5.51
CA CYS A 230 -8.00 -9.10 -6.24
C CYS A 230 -8.87 -9.59 -7.42
N LYS A 231 -10.20 -9.52 -7.28
CA LYS A 231 -11.16 -9.96 -8.31
C LYS A 231 -11.44 -8.85 -9.32
N LEU A 232 -11.49 -7.60 -8.86
CA LEU A 232 -11.58 -6.43 -9.73
C LEU A 232 -10.40 -6.36 -10.70
N GLN A 233 -9.19 -6.63 -10.24
CA GLN A 233 -8.00 -6.68 -11.08
C GLN A 233 -8.08 -7.75 -12.19
N VAL A 234 -8.74 -8.89 -11.92
CA VAL A 234 -9.01 -9.91 -12.94
C VAL A 234 -10.04 -9.39 -13.95
N ALA A 235 -11.05 -8.65 -13.50
CA ALA A 235 -11.99 -8.00 -14.41
C ALA A 235 -11.28 -6.98 -15.31
N HIS A 236 -10.43 -6.11 -14.75
CA HIS A 236 -9.67 -5.12 -15.53
C HIS A 236 -8.81 -5.78 -16.60
N TYR A 237 -8.15 -6.90 -16.29
CA TYR A 237 -7.43 -7.66 -17.30
C TYR A 237 -8.32 -8.02 -18.51
N TYR A 238 -9.52 -8.54 -18.27
CA TYR A 238 -10.40 -8.92 -19.38
C TYR A 238 -10.98 -7.71 -20.12
N LEU A 239 -11.28 -6.62 -19.41
CA LEU A 239 -11.74 -5.36 -20.00
C LEU A 239 -10.67 -4.71 -20.88
N ASP A 240 -9.41 -4.67 -20.41
CA ASP A 240 -8.27 -4.10 -21.16
C ASP A 240 -7.91 -4.91 -22.41
N ASN A 241 -8.32 -6.19 -22.46
CA ASN A 241 -8.04 -7.11 -23.57
C ASN A 241 -9.27 -7.38 -24.44
N LEU A 242 -10.31 -6.53 -24.36
CA LEU A 242 -11.44 -6.59 -25.29
C LEU A 242 -10.96 -6.19 -26.69
N ASN A 243 -11.28 -7.02 -27.70
CA ASN A 243 -11.03 -6.66 -29.09
C ASN A 243 -12.06 -5.61 -29.54
N GLU A 244 -11.63 -4.36 -29.65
CA GLU A 244 -12.46 -3.23 -30.13
C GLU A 244 -12.97 -3.40 -31.59
N GLU A 245 -12.41 -4.35 -32.35
CA GLU A 245 -12.83 -4.62 -33.75
C GLU A 245 -14.21 -5.30 -33.88
N GLU A 246 -14.86 -5.70 -32.78
CA GLU A 246 -16.20 -6.31 -32.79
C GLU A 246 -17.37 -5.32 -32.54
N GLU A 247 -17.10 -4.03 -32.34
CA GLU A 247 -18.11 -3.01 -32.03
C GLU A 247 -18.65 -2.29 -33.27
N GLU A 248 -19.24 -3.02 -34.22
CA GLU A 248 -20.15 -2.39 -35.19
C GLU A 248 -21.52 -2.14 -34.50
N GLU A 249 -21.79 -0.86 -34.20
CA GLU A 249 -23.02 -0.10 -33.80
C GLU A 249 -24.44 -0.74 -33.87
N GLU A 250 -24.62 -2.03 -33.61
CA GLU A 250 -25.94 -2.64 -33.34
C GLU A 250 -26.10 -2.88 -31.83
N GLU A 251 -27.32 -2.69 -31.30
CA GLU A 251 -27.67 -3.00 -29.91
C GLU A 251 -27.09 -4.37 -29.52
N LYS A 252 -26.11 -4.37 -28.62
CA LYS A 252 -25.41 -5.58 -28.19
C LYS A 252 -26.40 -6.55 -27.53
N ILE A 253 -26.63 -7.70 -28.15
CA ILE A 253 -27.62 -8.71 -27.67
C ILE A 253 -26.97 -9.76 -26.77
N LYS A 254 -25.63 -9.89 -26.80
CA LYS A 254 -24.87 -10.85 -26.01
C LYS A 254 -23.47 -10.31 -25.70
N LEU A 255 -22.89 -10.80 -24.60
CA LEU A 255 -21.51 -10.56 -24.25
C LEU A 255 -20.57 -11.48 -25.04
N SER A 256 -19.34 -11.03 -25.29
CA SER A 256 -18.23 -11.85 -25.76
C SER A 256 -17.73 -12.78 -24.65
N GLU A 257 -16.83 -13.72 -24.98
CA GLU A 257 -16.27 -14.64 -23.98
C GLU A 257 -15.44 -13.87 -22.92
N GLU A 258 -14.65 -12.88 -23.35
CA GLU A 258 -13.88 -12.00 -22.48
C GLU A 258 -14.79 -11.13 -21.61
N GLU A 259 -15.88 -10.60 -22.16
CA GLU A 259 -16.86 -9.84 -21.38
C GLU A 259 -17.61 -10.70 -20.36
N GLU A 260 -17.94 -11.95 -20.70
CA GLU A 260 -18.54 -12.88 -19.73
C GLU A 260 -17.58 -13.14 -18.56
N LYS A 261 -16.28 -13.31 -18.83
CA LYS A 261 -15.25 -13.48 -17.80
C LYS A 261 -15.06 -12.22 -16.96
N ALA A 262 -15.03 -11.04 -17.60
CA ALA A 262 -14.98 -9.76 -16.91
C ALA A 262 -16.19 -9.59 -15.99
N TYR A 263 -17.39 -9.85 -16.51
CA TYR A 263 -18.64 -9.75 -15.78
C TYR A 263 -18.68 -10.70 -14.57
N GLU A 264 -18.27 -11.96 -14.71
CA GLU A 264 -18.18 -12.89 -13.59
C GLU A 264 -17.25 -12.36 -12.49
N ALA A 265 -16.06 -11.87 -12.86
CA ALA A 265 -15.10 -11.29 -11.93
C ALA A 265 -15.64 -10.02 -11.23
N ILE A 266 -16.36 -9.15 -11.96
CA ILE A 266 -17.04 -7.95 -11.42
C ILE A 266 -18.08 -8.36 -10.38
N ILE A 267 -18.97 -9.31 -10.69
CA ILE A 267 -20.01 -9.74 -9.75
C ILE A 267 -19.40 -10.34 -8.48
N GLU A 268 -18.33 -11.12 -8.61
CA GLU A 268 -17.64 -11.63 -7.43
C GLU A 268 -16.92 -10.54 -6.62
N SER A 269 -16.32 -9.54 -7.29
CA SER A 269 -15.70 -8.38 -6.66
C SER A 269 -16.75 -7.59 -5.87
N LYS A 270 -17.83 -7.19 -6.55
CA LYS A 270 -18.98 -6.47 -5.99
C LYS A 270 -19.48 -7.09 -4.69
N LYS A 271 -19.70 -8.41 -4.69
CA LYS A 271 -20.16 -9.14 -3.51
C LYS A 271 -19.22 -8.95 -2.30
N ASN A 272 -17.90 -8.98 -2.52
CA ASN A 272 -16.93 -8.83 -1.44
C ASN A 272 -16.83 -7.37 -1.00
N LEU A 273 -16.84 -6.41 -1.93
CA LEU A 273 -16.78 -4.97 -1.62
C LEU A 273 -18.05 -4.48 -0.90
N GLU A 274 -19.24 -4.95 -1.28
CA GLU A 274 -20.48 -4.65 -0.54
C GLU A 274 -20.42 -5.21 0.89
N SER A 275 -19.89 -6.43 1.05
CA SER A 275 -19.69 -7.04 2.37
C SER A 275 -18.66 -6.27 3.20
N ALA A 276 -17.56 -5.83 2.57
CA ALA A 276 -16.54 -5.02 3.20
C ALA A 276 -17.08 -3.66 3.65
N ARG A 277 -17.80 -2.95 2.77
CA ARG A 277 -18.48 -1.69 3.09
C ARG A 277 -19.37 -1.84 4.32
N LYS A 278 -20.19 -2.89 4.35
CA LYS A 278 -21.06 -3.18 5.50
C LYS A 278 -20.24 -3.39 6.78
N ALA A 279 -19.20 -4.21 6.72
CA ALA A 279 -18.35 -4.49 7.87
C ALA A 279 -17.61 -3.25 8.38
N PHE A 280 -17.08 -2.40 7.47
CA PHE A 280 -16.47 -1.13 7.83
C PHE A 280 -17.46 -0.14 8.45
N LEU A 281 -18.69 -0.09 7.93
CA LEU A 281 -19.75 0.75 8.50
C LEU A 281 -20.11 0.31 9.92
N GLU A 282 -20.23 -0.99 10.18
CA GLU A 282 -20.47 -1.54 11.52
C GLU A 282 -19.32 -1.23 12.50
N GLN A 283 -18.11 -1.03 12.00
CA GLN A 283 -16.92 -0.70 12.78
C GLN A 283 -16.67 0.82 12.91
N ASP A 284 -17.50 1.68 12.29
CA ASP A 284 -17.27 3.12 12.13
C ASP A 284 -15.91 3.48 11.50
N LYS A 285 -15.44 2.60 10.60
CA LYS A 285 -14.16 2.72 9.89
C LYS A 285 -14.31 2.81 8.38
N LEU A 286 -15.51 3.14 7.89
CA LEU A 286 -15.72 3.33 6.47
C LEU A 286 -14.85 4.48 5.95
N MET A 287 -14.12 4.19 4.87
CA MET A 287 -13.25 5.12 4.17
C MET A 287 -13.84 5.46 2.79
N PRO A 288 -13.63 6.69 2.26
CA PRO A 288 -14.09 7.07 0.93
C PRO A 288 -13.60 6.14 -0.18
N GLN A 289 -12.38 5.63 -0.07
CA GLN A 289 -11.80 4.71 -1.05
C GLN A 289 -12.64 3.44 -1.27
N VAL A 290 -13.18 2.85 -0.19
CA VAL A 290 -14.05 1.66 -0.28
C VAL A 290 -15.31 1.96 -1.12
N LEU A 291 -15.82 3.19 -1.05
CA LEU A 291 -16.98 3.64 -1.82
C LEU A 291 -16.60 3.97 -3.26
N ALA A 292 -15.42 4.53 -3.50
CA ALA A 292 -14.87 4.78 -4.84
C ALA A 292 -14.68 3.47 -5.62
N ASP A 293 -14.06 2.46 -5.02
CA ASP A 293 -13.86 1.15 -5.67
C ASP A 293 -15.19 0.43 -5.91
N LEU A 294 -16.16 0.59 -5.00
CA LEU A 294 -17.51 0.06 -5.21
C LEU A 294 -18.22 0.79 -6.36
N ALA A 295 -18.02 2.09 -6.51
CA ALA A 295 -18.55 2.86 -7.63
C ALA A 295 -17.94 2.41 -8.97
N GLU A 296 -16.63 2.20 -9.02
CA GLU A 296 -15.92 1.64 -10.18
C GLU A 296 -16.48 0.27 -10.56
N VAL A 297 -16.71 -0.60 -9.58
CA VAL A 297 -17.30 -1.92 -9.83
C VAL A 297 -18.72 -1.81 -10.40
N HIS A 298 -19.54 -0.89 -9.90
CA HIS A 298 -20.86 -0.64 -10.47
C HIS A 298 -20.78 -0.07 -11.88
N LEU A 299 -19.83 0.82 -12.16
CA LEU A 299 -19.63 1.38 -13.49
C LEU A 299 -19.24 0.30 -14.50
N ASN A 300 -18.26 -0.53 -14.14
CA ASN A 300 -17.81 -1.65 -14.96
C ASN A 300 -18.93 -2.70 -15.16
N GLU A 301 -19.74 -2.97 -14.13
CA GLU A 301 -20.93 -3.81 -14.25
C GLU A 301 -21.93 -3.21 -15.25
N ALA A 302 -22.25 -1.92 -15.11
CA ALA A 302 -23.22 -1.24 -15.96
C ALA A 302 -22.81 -1.26 -17.44
N ASN A 303 -21.52 -1.10 -17.73
CA ASN A 303 -20.96 -1.17 -19.09
C ASN A 303 -21.20 -2.54 -19.77
N LEU A 304 -21.34 -3.61 -18.98
CA LEU A 304 -21.58 -4.97 -19.46
C LEU A 304 -23.03 -5.46 -19.27
N VAL A 305 -23.92 -4.64 -18.69
CA VAL A 305 -25.33 -5.01 -18.52
C VAL A 305 -26.10 -4.75 -19.81
N LEU A 306 -26.72 -5.81 -20.33
CA LEU A 306 -27.57 -5.72 -21.52
C LEU A 306 -28.94 -5.12 -21.19
N GLY A 307 -29.34 -4.11 -21.97
CA GLY A 307 -30.63 -3.44 -21.90
C GLY A 307 -30.61 -2.17 -21.04
N GLU A 308 -30.97 -1.05 -21.68
CA GLU A 308 -30.88 0.32 -21.14
C GLU A 308 -31.51 0.48 -19.75
N GLU A 309 -32.72 -0.05 -19.51
CA GLU A 309 -33.39 0.10 -18.21
C GLU A 309 -32.62 -0.59 -17.05
N ARG A 310 -31.95 -1.70 -17.33
CA ARG A 310 -31.16 -2.42 -16.31
C ARG A 310 -29.81 -1.74 -16.12
N GLN A 311 -29.17 -1.35 -17.22
CA GLN A 311 -27.92 -0.62 -17.21
C GLN A 311 -28.05 0.68 -16.40
N ASN A 312 -29.09 1.48 -16.65
CA ASN A 312 -29.34 2.72 -15.92
C ASN A 312 -29.53 2.50 -14.42
N LYS A 313 -30.16 1.40 -13.99
CA LYS A 313 -30.28 1.06 -12.56
C LYS A 313 -28.94 0.76 -11.91
N VAL A 314 -27.97 0.22 -12.66
CA VAL A 314 -26.63 -0.02 -12.14
C VAL A 314 -25.81 1.27 -12.14
N TYR A 315 -25.93 2.12 -13.16
CA TYR A 315 -25.34 3.46 -13.12
C TYR A 315 -25.82 4.27 -11.92
N GLU A 316 -27.11 4.23 -11.58
CA GLU A 316 -27.62 4.85 -10.35
C GLU A 316 -26.92 4.32 -9.08
N GLN A 317 -26.52 3.04 -9.04
CA GLN A 317 -25.75 2.49 -7.91
C GLN A 317 -24.34 3.10 -7.84
N ALA A 318 -23.66 3.23 -8.99
CA ALA A 318 -22.37 3.90 -9.07
C ALA A 318 -22.46 5.35 -8.56
N ILE A 319 -23.43 6.12 -9.06
CA ILE A 319 -23.68 7.52 -8.66
C ILE A 319 -23.93 7.63 -7.15
N ASN A 320 -24.74 6.73 -6.58
CA ASN A 320 -25.00 6.73 -5.13
C ASN A 320 -23.72 6.49 -4.32
N ALA A 321 -22.86 5.57 -4.75
CA ALA A 321 -21.59 5.30 -4.09
C ALA A 321 -20.62 6.50 -4.16
N ILE A 322 -20.53 7.17 -5.33
CA ILE A 322 -19.72 8.39 -5.50
C ILE A 322 -20.20 9.49 -4.57
N LYS A 323 -21.52 9.75 -4.54
CA LYS A 323 -22.12 10.78 -3.67
C LYS A 323 -21.92 10.49 -2.18
N GLU A 324 -22.00 9.21 -1.79
CA GLU A 324 -21.72 8.79 -0.42
C GLU A 324 -20.24 9.01 -0.06
N ALA A 325 -19.32 8.76 -0.99
CA ALA A 325 -17.90 9.02 -0.80
C ALA A 325 -17.63 10.52 -0.63
N GLN A 326 -18.18 11.36 -1.51
CA GLN A 326 -18.06 12.82 -1.44
C GLN A 326 -18.55 13.35 -0.09
N LYS A 327 -19.72 12.89 0.34
CA LYS A 327 -20.31 13.26 1.63
C LYS A 327 -19.41 12.85 2.80
N LEU A 328 -18.83 11.65 2.76
CA LEU A 328 -17.95 11.16 3.80
C LEU A 328 -16.66 12.00 3.91
N ILE A 329 -16.09 12.39 2.76
CA ILE A 329 -14.93 13.28 2.67
C ILE A 329 -15.26 14.64 3.32
N ASP A 330 -16.39 15.24 2.94
CA ASP A 330 -16.82 16.55 3.46
C ASP A 330 -17.12 16.53 4.96
N GLU A 331 -17.85 15.51 5.43
CA GLU A 331 -18.27 15.38 6.83
C GLU A 331 -17.07 15.13 7.76
N LYS A 332 -16.12 14.30 7.34
CA LYS A 332 -14.92 13.95 8.11
C LYS A 332 -13.72 14.86 7.82
N LYS A 333 -13.81 15.75 6.83
CA LYS A 333 -12.72 16.61 6.34
C LYS A 333 -11.46 15.81 6.01
N LEU A 334 -11.65 14.73 5.26
CA LEU A 334 -10.57 13.83 4.88
C LEU A 334 -9.77 14.44 3.73
N ASP A 335 -8.46 14.24 3.76
CA ASP A 335 -7.56 14.57 2.67
C ASP A 335 -7.56 13.40 1.67
N TYR A 336 -8.66 13.28 0.93
CA TYR A 336 -8.84 12.25 -0.10
C TYR A 336 -9.56 12.86 -1.30
N GLU A 337 -8.97 12.68 -2.47
CA GLU A 337 -9.56 13.09 -3.74
C GLU A 337 -10.14 11.87 -4.46
N LEU A 338 -11.36 12.01 -4.98
CA LEU A 338 -11.97 10.95 -5.78
C LEU A 338 -11.24 10.79 -7.12
N PRO A 339 -11.14 9.57 -7.66
CA PRO A 339 -10.59 9.34 -8.99
C PRO A 339 -11.27 10.23 -10.06
N GLU A 340 -10.45 10.86 -10.91
CA GLU A 340 -10.92 11.81 -11.94
C GLU A 340 -12.01 11.21 -12.83
N GLY A 341 -11.89 9.93 -13.20
CA GLY A 341 -12.89 9.23 -14.01
C GLY A 341 -14.26 9.15 -13.35
N LEU A 342 -14.33 8.97 -12.02
CA LEU A 342 -15.60 8.94 -11.29
C LEU A 342 -16.22 10.35 -11.18
N ILE A 343 -15.38 11.38 -11.04
CA ILE A 343 -15.82 12.78 -11.03
C ILE A 343 -16.39 13.15 -12.40
N ALA A 344 -15.69 12.80 -13.48
CA ALA A 344 -16.14 13.06 -14.85
C ALA A 344 -17.47 12.36 -15.13
N PHE A 345 -17.57 11.07 -14.79
CA PHE A 345 -18.81 10.29 -14.96
C PHE A 345 -19.99 10.91 -14.19
N LEU A 346 -19.77 11.33 -12.94
CA LEU A 346 -20.83 11.99 -12.16
C LEU A 346 -21.29 13.30 -12.81
N ALA A 347 -20.36 14.11 -13.32
CA ALA A 347 -20.69 15.36 -13.98
C ALA A 347 -21.50 15.14 -15.27
N GLU A 348 -21.06 14.21 -16.13
CA GLU A 348 -21.77 13.86 -17.37
C GLU A 348 -23.19 13.36 -17.08
N TYR A 349 -23.34 12.46 -16.10
CA TYR A 349 -24.65 11.93 -15.73
C TYR A 349 -25.60 13.02 -15.18
N GLU A 350 -25.08 14.01 -14.46
CA GLU A 350 -25.88 15.13 -13.95
C GLU A 350 -26.26 16.15 -15.03
N GLU A 351 -25.51 16.24 -16.13
CA GLU A 351 -25.83 17.10 -17.28
C GLU A 351 -26.91 16.49 -18.20
N GLU A 352 -27.02 15.16 -18.23
CA GLU A 352 -27.98 14.42 -19.06
C GLU A 352 -29.41 14.32 -18.47
N GLN A 353 -29.60 14.74 -17.21
CA GLN A 353 -30.89 14.76 -16.50
C GLN A 353 -31.61 16.11 -16.63
#